data_AF-A0AAJ6AEB8-F1
#
_entry.id   AF-A0AAJ6AEB8-F1
#
_cell.length_a   1.000
_cell.length_b   1.000
_cell.length_c   1.000
_cell.angle_alpha   90.00
_cell.angle_beta   90.00
_cell.angle_gamma   90.00
#
_symmetry.space_group_name_H-M   'P 1'
#
loop_
_entity.id
_entity.type
_entity.pdbx_description
1 polymer ?
#
loop_
_entity_poly.entity_id
_entity_poly.type
_entity_poly.pdbx_seq_one_letter_code
_entity_poly.pdbx_strand_id
1 'polypeptide(L)'
;MSIVAVKVLSTVNAPYGTALSAEQLASKISDPASADYFDPSAFSFFSEVDEGLQNLFLDEMHIDRVIASDLARKFSVLAGYTLPLARVA
;
A
#
# COMPACT_ATOMS: atom_id res chain seq x y z
N MET A 1 16.40 8.25 3.28
CA MET A 1 15.35 7.48 2.59
C MET A 1 15.99 6.28 1.93
N SER A 2 15.45 5.08 2.14
CA SER A 2 15.90 3.85 1.49
C SER A 2 15.55 3.83 -0.01
N ILE A 3 16.28 3.02 -0.77
CA ILE A 3 15.98 2.75 -2.19
C ILE A 3 14.57 2.16 -2.36
N VAL A 4 14.06 1.44 -1.35
CA VAL A 4 12.73 0.83 -1.35
C VAL A 4 11.65 1.90 -1.28
N ALA A 5 11.69 2.76 -0.25
CA ALA A 5 10.75 3.87 -0.10
C ALA A 5 10.71 4.77 -1.34
N VAL A 6 11.86 5.09 -1.95
CA VAL A 6 11.90 5.90 -3.17
C VAL A 6 11.19 5.21 -4.34
N LYS A 7 11.41 3.90 -4.53
CA LYS A 7 10.73 3.14 -5.59
C LYS A 7 9.23 3.08 -5.38
N VAL A 8 8.80 2.75 -4.17
CA VAL A 8 7.39 2.68 -3.78
C VAL A 8 6.70 4.02 -4.00
N LEU A 9 7.26 5.10 -3.46
CA LEU A 9 6.70 6.44 -3.62
C LEU A 9 6.67 6.89 -5.08
N SER A 10 7.70 6.56 -5.87
CA SER A 10 7.69 6.89 -7.31
C SER A 10 6.54 6.20 -8.04
N THR A 11 6.26 4.93 -7.73
CA THR A 11 5.14 4.19 -8.31
C THR A 11 3.79 4.74 -7.86
N VAL A 12 3.61 4.99 -6.56
CA VAL A 12 2.32 5.41 -5.99
C VAL A 12 1.97 6.86 -6.35
N ASN A 13 2.97 7.73 -6.43
CA ASN A 13 2.76 9.15 -6.74
C ASN A 13 2.61 9.42 -8.25
N ALA A 14 3.18 8.58 -9.12
CA ALA A 14 3.11 8.76 -10.57
C ALA A 14 1.68 8.83 -11.14
N PRO A 15 0.74 7.92 -10.81
CA PRO A 15 -0.60 7.93 -11.41
C PRO A 15 -1.48 9.09 -10.93
N TYR A 16 -1.24 9.63 -9.73
CA TYR A 16 -2.09 10.65 -9.12
C TYR A 16 -1.47 12.04 -9.06
N GLY A 17 -0.21 12.20 -9.51
CA GLY A 17 0.53 13.45 -9.38
C GLY A 17 0.69 13.91 -7.93
N THR A 18 0.58 12.99 -6.98
CA THR A 18 0.69 13.27 -5.54
C THR A 18 2.16 13.38 -5.14
N ALA A 19 2.43 13.99 -3.99
CA ALA A 19 3.76 14.05 -3.41
C ALA A 19 3.72 13.51 -1.98
N LEU A 20 3.19 12.29 -1.82
CA LEU A 20 3.15 11.65 -0.51
C LEU A 20 4.57 11.33 -0.06
N SER A 21 4.82 11.56 1.22
CA SER A 21 6.00 11.04 1.91
C SER A 21 5.79 9.56 2.29
N ALA A 22 6.88 8.87 2.65
CA ALA A 22 6.83 7.47 3.05
C ALA A 22 5.94 7.28 4.29
N GLU A 23 6.00 8.23 5.22
CA GLU A 23 5.22 8.26 6.46
C GLU A 23 3.74 8.49 6.19
N GLN A 24 3.40 9.37 5.24
CA GLN A 24 2.02 9.62 4.85
C GLN A 24 1.41 8.39 4.16
N LEU A 25 2.19 7.74 3.28
CA LEU A 25 1.76 6.49 2.65
C LEU A 25 1.60 5.38 3.70
N ALA A 26 2.57 5.24 4.61
CA ALA A 26 2.52 4.29 5.72
C ALA A 26 1.26 4.47 6.55
N SER A 27 0.94 5.70 6.95
CA SER A 27 -0.27 6.02 7.71
C SER A 27 -1.54 5.61 6.97
N LYS A 28 -1.57 5.75 5.64
CA LYS A 28 -2.73 5.36 4.82
C LYS A 28 -2.87 3.84 4.75
N ILE A 29 -1.79 3.11 4.50
CA ILE A 29 -1.83 1.65 4.36
C ILE A 29 -1.94 0.90 5.70
N SER A 30 -1.71 1.58 6.82
CA SER A 30 -1.96 1.06 8.17
C SER A 30 -3.34 1.43 8.74
N ASP A 31 -4.08 2.34 8.10
CA ASP A 31 -5.39 2.77 8.56
C ASP A 31 -6.51 1.98 7.85
N PRO A 32 -7.30 1.18 8.59
CA PRO A 32 -8.45 0.48 8.04
C PRO A 32 -9.47 1.39 7.35
N ALA A 33 -9.55 2.67 7.75
CA ALA A 33 -10.45 3.65 7.16
C ALA A 33 -10.08 4.00 5.71
N SER A 34 -8.83 3.77 5.29
CA SER A 34 -8.40 4.02 3.91
C SER A 34 -9.18 3.19 2.89
N ALA A 35 -9.62 1.98 3.25
CA ALA A 35 -10.51 1.20 2.39
C ALA A 35 -11.94 1.78 2.36
N ASP A 36 -12.42 2.34 3.47
CA ASP A 36 -13.74 2.94 3.55
C ASP A 36 -13.82 4.23 2.72
N TYR A 37 -12.71 4.98 2.67
CA TYR A 37 -12.58 6.19 1.84
C TYR A 37 -12.11 5.92 0.41
N PHE A 38 -11.88 4.66 0.03
CA PHE A 38 -11.31 4.29 -1.27
C PHE A 38 -10.04 5.09 -1.59
N ASP A 39 -9.11 5.16 -0.63
CA ASP A 39 -7.92 5.99 -0.77
C ASP A 39 -7.10 5.52 -1.99
N PRO A 40 -6.94 6.37 -3.01
CA PRO A 40 -6.32 5.98 -4.27
C PRO A 40 -4.83 5.67 -4.10
N SER A 41 -4.17 6.32 -3.14
CA SER A 41 -2.74 6.10 -2.87
C SER A 41 -2.51 4.78 -2.14
N ALA A 42 -3.37 4.44 -1.17
CA ALA A 42 -3.35 3.12 -0.54
C ALA A 42 -3.66 2.03 -1.57
N PHE A 43 -4.67 2.24 -2.42
CA PHE A 43 -5.00 1.29 -3.48
C PHE A 43 -3.83 1.06 -4.44
N SER A 44 -3.20 2.12 -4.94
CA SER A 44 -2.06 2.02 -5.85
C SER A 44 -0.84 1.35 -5.21
N PHE A 45 -0.64 1.51 -3.90
CA PHE A 45 0.37 0.73 -3.20
C PHE A 45 0.09 -0.77 -3.31
N PHE A 46 -1.15 -1.20 -3.07
CA PHE A 46 -1.47 -2.63 -3.11
C PHE A 46 -1.58 -3.19 -4.54
N SER A 47 -1.94 -2.39 -5.54
CA SER A 47 -2.14 -2.85 -6.93
C SER A 47 -0.91 -2.70 -7.83
N GLU A 48 -0.19 -1.59 -7.73
CA GLU A 48 0.88 -1.22 -8.68
C GLU A 48 2.28 -1.56 -8.18
N VAL A 49 2.47 -1.70 -6.86
CA VAL A 49 3.77 -2.03 -6.27
C VAL A 49 3.93 -3.55 -6.25
N ASP A 50 5.11 -4.04 -6.61
CA ASP A 50 5.42 -5.47 -6.52
C ASP A 50 5.35 -5.98 -5.07
N GLU A 51 4.85 -7.19 -4.85
CA GLU A 51 4.66 -7.80 -3.52
C GLU A 51 5.95 -7.81 -2.68
N GLY A 52 7.10 -8.05 -3.30
CA GLY A 52 8.38 -8.02 -2.60
C GLY A 52 8.72 -6.62 -2.10
N LEU A 53 8.45 -5.58 -2.90
CA LEU A 53 8.64 -4.18 -2.50
C LEU A 53 7.59 -3.75 -1.46
N GLN A 54 6.35 -4.22 -1.56
CA GLN A 54 5.34 -3.96 -0.53
C GLN A 54 5.80 -4.50 0.82
N ASN A 55 6.24 -5.76 0.89
CA ASN A 55 6.72 -6.37 2.13
C ASN A 55 7.94 -5.65 2.72
N LEU A 56 8.92 -5.27 1.88
CA LEU A 56 10.09 -4.50 2.32
C LEU A 56 9.70 -3.11 2.85
N PHE A 57 8.70 -2.47 2.23
CA PHE A 57 8.22 -1.17 2.68
C PHE A 57 7.47 -1.26 4.02
N LEU A 58 6.66 -2.31 4.20
CA LEU A 58 6.00 -2.57 5.48
C LEU A 58 7.03 -2.81 6.60
N ASP A 59 8.09 -3.55 6.30
CA ASP A 59 9.19 -3.80 7.25
C ASP A 59 9.94 -2.50 7.60
N GLU A 60 10.29 -1.69 6.60
CA GLU A 60 10.99 -0.41 6.76
C GLU A 60 10.16 0.60 7.57
N MET A 61 8.84 0.62 7.38
CA MET A 61 7.93 1.52 8.06
C MET A 61 7.36 0.96 9.37
N HIS A 62 7.79 -0.24 9.78
CA HIS A 62 7.31 -0.95 10.97
C HIS A 62 5.78 -1.13 11.01
N ILE A 63 5.17 -1.41 9.85
CA ILE A 63 3.74 -1.62 9.72
C ILE A 63 3.42 -3.10 9.93
N ASP A 64 2.37 -3.36 10.72
CA ASP A 64 1.87 -4.72 10.91
C ASP A 64 1.34 -5.28 9.59
N ARG A 65 1.95 -6.39 9.14
CA ARG A 65 1.60 -7.07 7.90
C ARG A 65 0.18 -7.59 7.91
N VAL A 66 -0.36 -7.96 9.06
CA VAL A 66 -1.74 -8.42 9.20
C VAL A 66 -2.71 -7.28 8.87
N ILE A 67 -2.46 -6.09 9.41
CA ILE A 67 -3.29 -4.90 9.14
C ILE A 67 -3.24 -4.55 7.65
N ALA A 68 -2.03 -4.53 7.06
CA ALA A 68 -1.86 -4.24 5.64
C ALA A 68 -2.52 -5.31 4.74
N SER A 69 -2.46 -6.59 5.13
CA SER A 69 -3.08 -7.70 4.40
C SER A 69 -4.60 -7.66 4.47
N ASP A 70 -5.17 -7.35 5.64
CA ASP A 70 -6.61 -7.15 5.81
C ASP A 70 -7.11 -5.98 4.96
N LEU A 71 -6.35 -4.88 4.93
CA LEU A 71 -6.66 -3.72 4.11
C LEU A 71 -6.58 -4.06 2.61
N ALA A 72 -5.53 -4.77 2.18
CA ALA A 72 -5.42 -5.29 0.81
C ALA A 72 -6.58 -6.23 0.45
N ARG A 73 -7.08 -7.02 1.40
CA ARG A 73 -8.25 -7.88 1.19
C ARG A 73 -9.52 -7.07 0.95
N LYS A 74 -9.74 -6.00 1.72
CA LYS A 74 -10.85 -5.07 1.48
C LYS A 74 -10.75 -4.46 0.08
N PHE A 75 -9.58 -3.94 -0.29
CA PHE A 75 -9.36 -3.39 -1.63
C PHE A 75 -9.54 -4.43 -2.74
N SER A 76 -9.18 -5.69 -2.50
CA SER A 76 -9.38 -6.77 -3.47
C SER A 76 -10.87 -7.01 -3.76
N VAL A 77 -11.71 -6.99 -2.72
CA VAL A 77 -13.17 -7.12 -2.86
C VAL A 77 -13.73 -5.94 -3.66
N LEU A 78 -13.25 -4.72 -3.38
CA LEU A 78 -13.69 -3.51 -4.06
C LEU A 78 -13.25 -3.46 -5.54
N ALA A 79 -12.04 -3.91 -5.83
CA ALA A 79 -11.47 -3.92 -7.17
C ALA A 79 -11.97 -5.09 -8.04
N GLY A 80 -12.54 -6.14 -7.42
CA GLY A 80 -13.03 -7.33 -8.11
C GLY A 80 -11.94 -8.33 -8.51
N TYR A 81 -10.71 -8.18 -8.00
CA TYR A 81 -9.61 -9.11 -8.20
C TYR A 81 -8.71 -9.20 -6.97
N THR A 82 -7.99 -10.31 -6.81
CA THR A 82 -7.11 -10.52 -5.66
C THR A 82 -5.81 -9.73 -5.79
N LEU A 83 -5.55 -8.83 -4.85
CA LEU A 83 -4.29 -8.09 -4.75
C LEU A 83 -3.18 -8.99 -4.19
N PRO A 84 -1.90 -8.73 -4.53
CA PRO A 84 -0.78 -9.58 -4.12
C PRO A 84 -0.71 -9.81 -2.61
N LEU A 85 -0.74 -8.74 -1.81
CA LEU A 85 -0.65 -8.84 -0.35
C LEU A 85 -1.89 -9.48 0.29
N ALA A 86 -3.04 -9.46 -0.39
CA ALA A 86 -4.28 -10.06 0.10
C ALA A 86 -4.27 -11.60 0.05
N ARG A 87 -3.31 -12.20 -0.68
CA ARG A 87 -3.21 -13.65 -0.87
C ARG A 87 -2.43 -14.37 0.24
N VAL A 88 -1.61 -13.64 1.00
CA VAL A 88 -0.51 -14.22 1.81
C VAL A 88 -0.77 -14.17 3.33
N ALA A 89 -2.02 -14.04 3.75
CA ALA A 89 -2.39 -14.03 5.18
C ALA A 89 -2.53 -15.44 5.77
#